data_AF-A0A1G2HPA1-F1
#
_entry.id   AF-A0A1G2HPA1-F1
#
_cell.length_a   1.000
_cell.length_b   1.000
_cell.length_c   1.000
_cell.angle_alpha   90.00
_cell.angle_beta   90.00
_cell.angle_gamma   90.00
#
_symmetry.space_group_name_H-M   'P 1'
#
loop_
_entity.id
_entity.type
_entity.pdbx_description
1 polymer ?
#
loop_
_entity_poly.entity_id
_entity_poly.type
_entity_poly.pdbx_seq_one_letter_code
_entity_poly.pdbx_strand_id
1 'polypeptide(L)'
;MNKKLAIATLTLMALPLASMADIDPGPTPGSSPNLDIVTLINQVLNLIWPIFIGFAVIMFLVAGFQFLTAQGDPTKVAGARQSLIWGAVGVAVGVIAFSIPFVIRNAIGL
;
A
#
# COMPACT_ATOMS: atom_id res chain seq x y z
N MET A 1 16.66 -31.33 28.56
CA MET A 1 16.29 -30.37 27.50
C MET A 1 15.80 -29.10 28.17
N ASN A 2 16.58 -28.03 28.05
CA ASN A 2 16.49 -26.85 28.89
C ASN A 2 15.17 -26.12 28.62
N LYS A 3 14.28 -26.00 29.61
CA LYS A 3 12.97 -25.32 29.47
C LYS A 3 13.09 -23.91 28.88
N LYS A 4 14.26 -23.28 29.05
CA LYS A 4 14.65 -21.99 28.45
C LYS A 4 14.70 -22.02 26.91
N LEU A 5 15.08 -23.14 26.30
CA LEU A 5 15.15 -23.32 24.85
C LEU A 5 13.75 -23.40 24.22
N ALA A 6 12.81 -24.06 24.90
CA ALA A 6 11.42 -24.20 24.42
C ALA A 6 10.64 -22.87 24.47
N ILE A 7 10.90 -22.04 25.48
CA ILE A 7 10.30 -20.70 25.59
C ILE A 7 10.85 -19.78 24.49
N ALA A 8 12.16 -19.85 24.21
CA ALA A 8 12.80 -19.06 23.17
C ALA A 8 12.29 -19.38 21.75
N THR A 9 11.96 -20.64 21.46
CA THR A 9 11.37 -21.02 20.17
C THR A 9 9.92 -20.58 20.04
N LEU A 10 9.15 -20.61 21.14
CA LEU A 10 7.77 -20.17 21.14
C LEU A 10 7.65 -18.66 20.93
N THR A 11 8.55 -17.87 21.55
CA THR A 11 8.60 -16.42 21.33
C THR A 11 9.03 -16.07 19.91
N LEU A 12 9.97 -16.82 19.32
CA LEU A 12 10.40 -16.59 17.93
C LEU A 12 9.29 -16.87 16.91
N MET A 13 8.45 -17.88 17.16
CA MET A 13 7.28 -18.19 16.33
C MET A 13 6.10 -17.23 16.54
N ALA A 14 6.09 -16.47 17.64
CA ALA A 14 5.09 -15.43 17.90
C ALA A 14 5.46 -14.06 17.31
N LEU A 15 6.73 -13.83 16.92
CA LEU A 15 7.17 -12.58 16.28
C LEU A 15 6.41 -12.26 14.97
N PRO A 16 6.11 -13.22 14.08
CA PRO A 16 5.32 -12.94 12.88
C PRO A 16 3.89 -12.51 13.22
N LEU A 17 3.30 -13.05 14.29
CA LEU A 17 1.98 -12.67 14.77
C LEU A 17 2.00 -11.27 15.42
N ALA A 18 3.08 -10.93 16.13
CA ALA A 18 3.30 -9.57 16.66
C ALA A 18 3.51 -8.53 15.55
N SER A 19 4.13 -8.91 14.42
CA SER A 19 4.22 -8.06 13.23
C SER A 19 2.86 -7.78 12.57
N MET A 20 1.84 -8.60 12.81
CA MET A 20 0.46 -8.35 12.37
C MET A 20 -0.36 -7.57 13.40
N ALA A 21 0.20 -7.28 14.58
CA ALA A 21 -0.43 -6.48 15.62
C ALA A 21 -0.07 -5.00 15.52
N ASP A 22 0.87 -4.62 14.65
CA ASP A 22 1.09 -3.21 14.30
C ASP A 22 0.02 -2.76 13.30
N ILE A 23 -1.23 -2.83 13.75
CA ILE A 23 -2.26 -1.92 13.29
C ILE A 23 -1.92 -0.63 14.03
N ASP A 24 -1.14 0.27 13.42
CA ASP A 24 -1.18 1.68 13.80
C ASP A 24 -2.63 2.12 13.55
N PRO A 25 -3.49 2.22 14.58
CA PRO A 25 -4.80 2.78 14.39
C PRO A 25 -4.49 4.28 14.31
N GLY A 26 -4.11 4.73 13.12
CA GLY A 26 -3.94 6.14 12.82
C GLY A 26 -5.10 6.91 13.47
N PRO A 27 -4.83 8.13 13.94
CA PRO A 27 -5.50 8.78 15.07
C PRO A 27 -6.91 8.25 15.31
N THR A 28 -7.07 7.49 16.41
CA THR A 28 -8.36 6.92 16.81
C THR A 28 -9.44 8.00 16.67
N PRO A 29 -10.48 7.78 15.85
CA PRO A 29 -11.55 8.76 15.72
C PRO A 29 -12.20 8.92 17.08
N GLY A 30 -11.92 10.05 17.73
CA GLY A 30 -12.64 10.47 18.91
C GLY A 30 -14.12 10.37 18.59
N SER A 31 -14.83 9.62 19.42
CA SER A 31 -16.29 9.49 19.43
C SER A 31 -16.95 10.86 19.37
N SER A 32 -17.26 11.32 18.17
CA SER A 32 -18.07 12.51 17.91
C SER A 32 -19.15 12.07 16.95
N PRO A 33 -20.44 12.10 17.34
CA PRO A 33 -21.55 11.71 16.48
C PRO A 33 -21.86 12.79 15.42
N ASN A 34 -20.84 13.56 15.01
CA ASN A 34 -20.92 14.46 13.88
C ASN A 34 -20.29 13.74 12.69
N LEU A 35 -21.08 13.52 11.65
CA LEU A 35 -20.63 13.05 10.34
C LEU A 35 -19.75 14.14 9.72
N ASP A 36 -18.53 14.27 10.24
CA ASP A 36 -17.55 15.20 9.72
C ASP A 36 -17.02 14.62 8.42
N ILE A 37 -17.15 15.40 7.35
CA ILE A 37 -16.76 15.03 5.99
C ILE A 37 -15.29 14.58 5.96
N VAL A 38 -14.46 15.14 6.84
CA VAL A 38 -13.06 14.76 7.04
C VAL A 38 -12.89 13.31 7.49
N THR A 39 -13.72 12.85 8.45
CA THR A 39 -13.66 11.48 8.97
C THR A 39 -14.10 10.47 7.92
N LEU A 40 -15.15 10.78 7.17
CA LEU A 40 -15.62 9.92 6.08
C LEU A 40 -14.56 9.78 4.97
N ILE A 41 -13.92 10.89 4.60
CA ILE A 41 -12.83 10.89 3.62
C ILE A 41 -11.65 10.05 4.12
N ASN A 42 -11.22 10.25 5.37
CA ASN A 42 -10.10 9.48 5.94
C ASN A 42 -10.41 7.98 5.96
N GLN A 43 -11.64 7.59 6.28
CA GLN A 43 -12.06 6.19 6.31
C GLN A 43 -12.05 5.55 4.90
N VAL A 44 -12.52 6.29 3.89
CA VAL A 44 -12.46 5.83 2.48
C VAL A 44 -11.03 5.73 1.99
N LEU A 45 -10.19 6.73 2.29
CA LEU A 45 -8.78 6.73 1.90
C LEU A 45 -8.03 5.56 2.55
N ASN A 46 -8.26 5.29 3.84
CA ASN A 46 -7.59 4.21 4.54
C ASN A 46 -7.98 2.82 4.00
N LEU A 47 -9.17 2.69 3.40
CA LEU A 47 -9.58 1.47 2.72
C LEU A 47 -8.98 1.35 1.31
N ILE A 48 -8.95 2.44 0.54
CA ILE A 48 -8.54 2.41 -0.87
C ILE A 48 -7.02 2.39 -1.06
N TRP A 49 -6.29 3.03 -0.14
CA TRP A 49 -4.84 3.17 -0.20
C TRP A 49 -4.06 1.85 -0.19
N PRO A 50 -4.32 0.90 0.73
CA PRO A 50 -3.62 -0.40 0.70
C PRO A 50 -3.94 -1.21 -0.55
N ILE A 51 -5.18 -1.10 -1.08
CA ILE A 51 -5.58 -1.76 -2.33
C ILE A 51 -4.80 -1.17 -3.52
N PHE A 52 -4.70 0.16 -3.58
CA PHE A 52 -3.95 0.86 -4.62
C PHE A 52 -2.47 0.46 -4.62
N ILE A 53 -1.83 0.47 -3.45
CA ILE A 53 -0.42 0.08 -3.32
C ILE A 53 -0.24 -1.40 -3.70
N GLY A 54 -1.10 -2.29 -3.21
CA GLY A 54 -1.04 -3.71 -3.57
C GLY A 54 -1.18 -3.94 -5.07
N PHE A 55 -2.12 -3.25 -5.72
CA PHE A 55 -2.31 -3.33 -7.16
C PHE A 55 -1.09 -2.78 -7.94
N ALA A 56 -0.52 -1.65 -7.50
CA ALA A 56 0.66 -1.08 -8.10
C ALA A 56 1.84 -2.06 -8.07
N VAL A 57 2.10 -2.69 -6.92
CA VAL A 57 3.18 -3.69 -6.78
C VAL A 57 2.99 -4.87 -7.74
N ILE A 58 1.77 -5.40 -7.86
CA ILE A 58 1.46 -6.51 -8.77
C ILE A 58 1.73 -6.11 -10.23
N MET A 59 1.30 -4.91 -10.64
CA MET A 59 1.56 -4.38 -11.99
C MET A 59 3.05 -4.29 -12.30
N PHE A 60 3.87 -3.81 -11.36
CA PHE A 60 5.33 -3.78 -11.54
C PHE A 60 5.96 -5.17 -11.61
N LEU A 61 5.47 -6.13 -10.82
CA LEU A 61 5.93 -7.52 -10.90
C LEU A 61 5.66 -8.10 -12.29
N VAL A 62 4.43 -7.96 -12.80
CA VAL A 62 4.05 -8.47 -14.12
C VAL A 62 4.89 -7.83 -15.22
N ALA A 63 5.09 -6.51 -15.16
CA ALA A 63 5.93 -5.80 -16.11
C ALA A 63 7.40 -6.28 -16.05
N GLY A 64 7.93 -6.53 -14.85
CA GLY A 64 9.26 -7.09 -14.63
C GLY A 64 9.40 -8.50 -15.20
N PHE A 65 8.46 -9.40 -14.93
CA PHE A 65 8.46 -10.76 -15.49
C PHE A 65 8.37 -10.75 -17.02
N GLN A 66 7.53 -9.87 -17.59
CA GLN A 66 7.42 -9.71 -19.03
C GLN A 66 8.72 -9.21 -19.66
N PHE A 67 9.45 -8.34 -18.96
CA PHE A 67 10.76 -7.84 -19.40
C PHE A 67 11.83 -8.95 -19.35
N LEU A 68 11.87 -9.74 -18.27
CA LEU A 68 12.80 -10.86 -18.13
C LEU A 68 12.54 -11.99 -19.13
N THR A 69 11.26 -12.28 -19.40
CA THR A 69 10.84 -13.37 -20.30
C THR A 69 10.96 -12.99 -21.78
N ALA A 70 11.17 -11.71 -22.10
CA ALA A 70 11.25 -11.23 -23.47
C ALA A 70 12.47 -11.76 -24.25
N GLN A 71 13.50 -12.27 -23.58
CA GLN A 71 14.69 -12.94 -24.17
C GLN A 71 15.36 -12.18 -25.34
N GLY A 72 15.17 -10.85 -25.42
CA GLY A 72 15.73 -10.02 -26.49
C GLY A 72 14.86 -9.91 -27.76
N ASP A 73 13.66 -10.50 -27.80
CA ASP A 73 12.70 -10.25 -28.89
C ASP A 73 12.23 -8.79 -28.83
N PRO A 74 12.49 -7.96 -29.86
CA PRO A 74 12.16 -6.54 -29.85
C PRO A 74 10.66 -6.27 -29.66
N THR A 75 9.79 -7.18 -30.11
CA THR A 75 8.34 -7.05 -29.99
C THR A 75 7.89 -7.23 -28.55
N LYS A 76 8.44 -8.24 -27.87
CA LYS A 76 8.14 -8.56 -26.47
C LYS A 76 8.72 -7.50 -25.53
N VAL A 77 9.93 -7.02 -25.83
CA VAL A 77 10.60 -5.94 -25.08
C VAL A 77 9.83 -4.63 -25.21
N ALA A 78 9.34 -4.29 -26.41
CA ALA A 78 8.51 -3.09 -26.61
C ALA A 78 7.22 -3.15 -25.77
N GLY A 79 6.55 -4.30 -25.75
CA GLY A 79 5.36 -4.52 -24.91
C GLY A 79 5.67 -4.40 -23.40
N ALA A 80 6.78 -5.00 -22.94
CA ALA A 80 7.19 -4.92 -21.55
C ALA A 80 7.55 -3.48 -21.13
N ARG A 81 8.22 -2.73 -22.01
CA ARG A 81 8.55 -1.32 -21.79
C ARG A 81 7.30 -0.45 -21.70
N GLN A 82 6.30 -0.70 -22.53
CA GLN A 82 5.01 -0.01 -22.44
C GLN A 82 4.31 -0.31 -21.12
N SER A 83 4.31 -1.57 -20.68
CA SER A 83 3.74 -1.97 -19.38
C SER A 83 4.42 -1.25 -18.21
N LEU A 84 5.75 -1.14 -18.24
CA LEU A 84 6.52 -0.36 -17.25
C LEU A 84 6.15 1.13 -17.26
N ILE A 85 6.00 1.73 -18.43
CA ILE A 85 5.59 3.14 -18.56
C ILE A 85 4.20 3.34 -17.95
N TRP A 86 3.24 2.48 -18.26
CA TRP A 86 1.89 2.58 -17.69
C TRP A 86 1.89 2.36 -16.16
N GLY A 87 2.72 1.44 -15.66
CA GLY A 87 2.94 1.29 -14.22
C GLY A 87 3.53 2.54 -13.57
N ALA A 88 4.54 3.16 -14.19
CA ALA A 88 5.15 4.40 -13.72
C ALA A 88 4.18 5.59 -13.75
N VAL A 89 3.37 5.70 -14.80
CA VAL A 89 2.30 6.71 -14.91
C VAL A 89 1.27 6.51 -13.79
N GLY A 90 0.86 5.27 -13.50
CA GLY A 90 -0.06 4.97 -12.40
C GLY A 90 0.48 5.43 -11.04
N VAL A 91 1.77 5.22 -10.77
CA VAL A 91 2.42 5.73 -9.55
C VAL A 91 2.46 7.26 -9.55
N ALA A 92 2.84 7.88 -10.66
CA ALA A 92 2.89 9.33 -10.76
C ALA A 92 1.52 9.97 -10.45
N VAL A 93 0.43 9.42 -11.00
CA VAL A 93 -0.94 9.86 -10.70
C VAL A 93 -1.29 9.60 -9.23
N GLY A 94 -0.92 8.45 -8.67
CA GLY A 94 -1.14 8.14 -7.25
C GLY A 94 -0.46 9.14 -6.30
N VAL A 95 0.76 9.55 -6.61
CA VAL A 95 1.49 10.58 -5.85
C VAL A 95 0.78 11.92 -5.91
N ILE A 96 0.28 12.32 -7.08
CA ILE A 96 -0.50 13.56 -7.22
C ILE A 96 -1.80 13.46 -6.42
N ALA A 97 -2.50 12.32 -6.47
CA ALA A 97 -3.73 12.09 -5.73
C ALA A 97 -3.55 12.20 -4.20
N PHE A 98 -2.34 11.94 -3.69
CA PHE A 98 -2.02 12.09 -2.27
C PHE A 98 -2.16 13.53 -1.74
N SER A 99 -2.17 14.54 -2.63
CA SER A 99 -2.37 15.94 -2.27
C SER A 99 -3.85 16.33 -2.13
N ILE A 100 -4.79 15.54 -2.67
CA ILE A 100 -6.24 15.80 -2.62
C ILE A 100 -6.76 15.92 -1.18
N PRO A 101 -6.43 15.02 -0.23
CA PRO A 101 -6.91 15.12 1.15
C PRO A 101 -6.44 16.40 1.84
N PHE A 102 -5.23 16.88 1.51
CA PHE A 102 -4.68 18.13 2.04
C PHE A 102 -5.46 19.35 1.51
N VAL A 103 -5.72 19.39 0.21
CA VAL A 103 -6.50 20.48 -0.42
C VAL A 103 -7.92 20.52 0.14
N ILE A 104 -8.55 19.35 0.32
CA ILE A 104 -9.90 19.30 0.88
C ILE A 104 -9.90 19.90 2.28
N ARG A 105 -9.03 19.44 3.20
CA ARG A 105 -8.93 19.97 4.58
C ARG A 105 -8.79 21.50 4.60
N ASN A 106 -7.88 22.03 3.78
CA ASN A 106 -7.62 23.47 3.70
C ASN A 106 -8.78 24.25 3.04
N ALA A 107 -9.54 23.65 2.13
CA ALA A 107 -10.69 24.28 1.46
C ALA A 107 -11.93 24.37 2.38
N ILE A 108 -12.11 23.42 3.29
CA ILE A 108 -13.17 23.47 4.32
C ILE A 108 -12.80 24.36 5.53
N GLY A 109 -11.62 24.99 5.52
CA GLY A 109 -11.21 25.97 6.54
C GLY A 109 -10.82 25.34 7.88
N LEU A 110 -10.39 24.07 7.87
CA LEU A 110 -9.82 23.35 9.02
C LEU A 110 -8.30 23.21 8.88
#